data_AF-A0A7S0YYW1-F1
#
_entry.id   AF-A0A7S0YYW1-F1
#
_cell.length_a   1.000
_cell.length_b   1.000
_cell.length_c   1.000
_cell.angle_alpha   90.00
_cell.angle_beta   90.00
_cell.angle_gamma   90.00
#
_symmetry.space_group_name_H-M   'P 1'
#
loop_
_entity.id
_entity.type
_entity.pdbx_description
1 polymer ?
#
loop_
_entity_poly.entity_id
_entity_poly.type
_entity_poly.pdbx_seq_one_letter_code
_entity_poly.pdbx_strand_id
1 'polypeptide(L)'
;DGWGNDDGWDEEFGSEFEGLSYPTLTAYERGGVKVLFDFEKSDASSPTTAVMATFKNSLPDPLYDFSCKVAVPSHLDVVIGPPSTSTLRSGGGTMTQSMNLTRNSMGTPLKMRLMIEYKRGGKVVRETADVTDFPADL
;
A
#
# COMPACT_ATOMS: atom_id res chain seq x y z
N ASP A 1 18.55 40.45 -45.84
CA ASP A 1 19.04 39.06 -45.62
C ASP A 1 19.16 38.86 -44.12
N GLY A 2 18.13 38.49 -43.38
CA GLY A 2 17.13 37.47 -43.69
C GLY A 2 17.57 36.11 -43.14
N TRP A 3 17.77 36.01 -41.82
CA TRP A 3 17.78 34.75 -41.07
C TRP A 3 17.05 34.97 -39.76
N GLY A 4 15.74 34.69 -39.78
CA GLY A 4 15.05 34.20 -38.60
C GLY A 4 15.30 32.69 -38.49
N ASN A 5 15.33 32.18 -37.27
CA ASN A 5 14.39 31.17 -36.76
C ASN A 5 14.92 30.58 -35.45
N ASP A 6 13.97 30.25 -34.58
CA ASP A 6 14.01 29.20 -33.56
C ASP A 6 14.69 29.52 -32.22
N ASP A 7 14.05 30.44 -31.51
CA ASP A 7 13.48 30.16 -30.20
C ASP A 7 12.80 28.78 -30.16
N GLY A 8 13.61 27.76 -29.87
CA GLY A 8 13.19 26.37 -29.72
C GLY A 8 13.99 25.68 -28.60
N TRP A 9 14.08 26.31 -27.43
CA TRP A 9 14.38 25.58 -26.19
C TRP A 9 13.07 25.17 -25.50
N ASP A 10 12.16 24.61 -26.29
CA ASP A 10 11.17 23.67 -25.78
C ASP A 10 11.86 22.30 -25.68
N GLU A 11 12.93 22.22 -24.88
CA GLU A 11 13.40 20.93 -24.39
C GLU A 11 12.32 20.43 -23.43
N GLU A 12 11.42 19.67 -24.03
CA GLU A 12 10.58 18.61 -23.49
C GLU A 12 11.26 17.91 -22.30
N PHE A 13 11.29 18.53 -21.12
CA PHE A 13 11.50 17.86 -19.82
C PHE A 13 10.24 17.05 -19.46
N GLY A 14 9.79 16.26 -20.43
CA GLY A 14 8.54 15.53 -20.42
C GLY A 14 8.74 14.11 -20.94
N SER A 15 9.77 13.39 -20.50
CA SER A 15 9.76 11.92 -20.52
C SER A 15 10.98 11.32 -19.79
N GLU A 16 10.81 10.95 -18.52
CA GLU A 16 11.49 9.75 -17.97
C GLU A 16 10.94 9.26 -16.61
N PHE A 17 9.74 9.70 -16.21
CA PHE A 17 8.92 8.91 -15.29
C PHE A 17 7.78 8.33 -16.12
N GLU A 18 8.05 7.26 -16.86
CA GLU A 18 7.01 6.29 -17.15
C GLU A 18 6.49 5.82 -15.79
N GLY A 19 5.43 6.47 -15.29
CA GLY A 19 4.91 6.24 -13.96
C GLY A 19 4.51 4.77 -13.84
N LEU A 20 5.33 3.99 -13.13
CA LEU A 20 5.04 2.59 -12.84
C LEU A 20 3.69 2.54 -12.15
N SER A 21 2.68 2.05 -12.85
CA SER A 21 1.32 1.95 -12.35
C SER A 21 1.02 0.49 -12.05
N TYR A 22 0.71 0.21 -10.79
CA TYR A 22 0.35 -1.12 -10.33
C TYR A 22 -1.13 -1.16 -9.97
N PRO A 23 -1.82 -2.29 -10.22
CA PRO A 23 -3.21 -2.41 -9.82
C PRO A 23 -3.33 -2.43 -8.29
N THR A 24 -4.35 -1.74 -7.77
CA THR A 24 -4.71 -1.83 -6.35
C THR A 24 -5.04 -3.28 -6.00
N LEU A 25 -4.42 -3.81 -4.95
CA LEU A 25 -4.66 -5.16 -4.45
C LEU A 25 -5.66 -5.12 -3.28
N THR A 26 -6.68 -5.98 -3.31
CA THR A 26 -7.51 -6.24 -2.12
C THR A 26 -6.82 -7.28 -1.25
N ALA A 27 -6.07 -6.82 -0.25
CA ALA A 27 -5.30 -7.67 0.65
C ALA A 27 -6.17 -8.40 1.69
N TYR A 28 -7.34 -7.84 2.01
CA TYR A 28 -8.29 -8.43 2.94
C TYR A 28 -9.69 -7.87 2.70
N GLU A 29 -10.71 -8.73 2.74
CA GLU A 29 -12.11 -8.32 2.74
C GLU A 29 -12.97 -9.35 3.46
N ARG A 30 -13.32 -9.07 4.72
CA ARG A 30 -14.19 -9.94 5.53
C ARG A 30 -14.83 -9.17 6.67
N GLY A 31 -16.07 -9.50 7.00
CA GLY A 31 -16.75 -8.99 8.19
C GLY A 31 -16.98 -7.47 8.18
N GLY A 32 -17.10 -6.86 6.99
CA GLY A 32 -17.29 -5.41 6.83
C GLY A 32 -16.00 -4.58 6.97
N VAL A 33 -14.85 -5.23 7.10
CA VAL A 33 -13.53 -4.60 7.05
C VAL A 33 -12.85 -4.97 5.74
N LYS A 34 -12.30 -3.97 5.05
CA LYS A 34 -11.54 -4.14 3.79
C LYS A 34 -10.18 -3.47 3.91
N VAL A 35 -9.16 -4.10 3.35
CA VAL A 35 -7.80 -3.54 3.24
C VAL A 35 -7.39 -3.56 1.78
N LEU A 36 -7.01 -2.39 1.28
CA LEU A 36 -6.51 -2.16 -0.08
C LEU A 36 -5.05 -1.77 -0.01
N PHE A 37 -4.24 -2.26 -0.93
CA PHE A 37 -2.86 -1.84 -1.13
C PHE A 37 -2.70 -1.15 -2.46
N ASP A 38 -2.20 0.07 -2.40
CA ASP A 38 -1.68 0.81 -3.54
C ASP A 38 -0.16 0.79 -3.48
N PHE A 39 0.49 0.71 -4.64
CA PHE A 39 1.93 0.50 -4.74
C PHE A 39 2.59 1.65 -5.48
N GLU A 40 3.76 2.04 -5.00
CA GLU A 40 4.60 3.04 -5.63
C GLU A 40 6.05 2.54 -5.59
N LYS A 41 6.76 2.71 -6.70
CA LYS A 41 8.14 2.29 -6.85
C LYS A 41 8.90 3.40 -7.55
N SER A 42 10.05 3.78 -6.99
CA SER A 42 10.87 4.88 -7.51
C SER A 42 11.33 4.64 -8.95
N ASP A 43 11.64 3.38 -9.26
CA ASP A 43 12.10 2.89 -10.55
C ASP A 43 11.88 1.37 -10.63
N ALA A 44 11.88 0.79 -11.84
CA ALA A 44 11.55 -0.62 -12.04
C ALA A 44 12.56 -1.57 -11.36
N SER A 45 13.80 -1.12 -11.16
CA SER A 45 14.90 -1.89 -10.57
C SER A 45 15.01 -1.75 -9.05
N SER A 46 14.30 -0.80 -8.45
CA SER A 46 14.34 -0.56 -7.00
C SER A 46 14.02 -1.86 -6.24
N PRO A 47 14.82 -2.24 -5.24
CA PRO A 47 14.47 -3.36 -4.37
C PRO A 47 13.34 -3.00 -3.40
N THR A 48 13.02 -1.71 -3.25
CA THR A 48 12.02 -1.20 -2.31
C THR A 48 10.77 -0.76 -3.03
N THR A 49 9.64 -1.30 -2.57
CA THR A 49 8.28 -0.88 -2.96
C THR A 49 7.62 -0.18 -1.80
N ALA A 50 7.14 1.04 -2.02
CA ALA A 50 6.26 1.73 -1.09
C ALA A 50 4.83 1.20 -1.28
N VAL A 51 4.16 0.92 -0.16
CA VAL A 51 2.80 0.40 -0.10
C VAL A 51 1.97 1.33 0.78
N MET A 52 0.88 1.85 0.23
CA MET A 52 -0.14 2.55 0.98
C MET A 52 -1.26 1.57 1.30
N ALA A 53 -1.41 1.20 2.57
CA ALA A 53 -2.54 0.42 3.03
C ALA A 53 -3.72 1.32 3.38
N THR A 54 -4.86 1.09 2.73
CA THR A 54 -6.12 1.77 2.99
C THR A 54 -7.11 0.80 3.61
N PHE A 55 -7.47 1.06 4.87
CA PHE A 55 -8.44 0.29 5.65
C PHE A 55 -9.80 0.95 5.56
N LYS A 56 -10.86 0.18 5.31
CA LYS A 56 -12.25 0.67 5.22
C LYS A 56 -13.15 -0.12 6.15
N ASN A 57 -14.09 0.58 6.79
CA ASN A 57 -15.11 -0.01 7.64
C ASN A 57 -16.51 0.28 7.09
N SER A 58 -17.19 -0.76 6.60
CA SER A 58 -18.58 -0.69 6.13
C SER A 58 -19.60 -1.06 7.22
N LEU A 59 -19.16 -1.32 8.46
CA LEU A 59 -20.04 -1.62 9.58
C LEU A 59 -20.71 -0.33 10.11
N PRO A 60 -21.87 -0.47 10.79
CA PRO A 60 -22.54 0.66 11.43
C PRO A 60 -21.80 1.14 12.70
N ASP A 61 -20.91 0.32 13.26
CA ASP A 61 -20.16 0.62 14.47
C ASP A 61 -18.72 1.06 14.15
N PRO A 62 -18.16 2.06 14.87
CA PRO A 62 -16.75 2.38 14.79
C PRO A 62 -15.89 1.25 15.36
N LEU A 63 -14.68 1.09 14.82
CA LEU A 63 -13.68 0.14 15.31
C LEU A 63 -12.58 0.90 16.04
N TYR A 64 -12.42 0.62 17.34
CA TYR A 64 -11.45 1.30 18.20
C TYR A 64 -10.17 0.48 18.35
N ASP A 65 -9.11 1.14 18.81
CA ASP A 65 -7.79 0.53 19.02
C ASP A 65 -7.33 -0.29 17.81
N PHE A 66 -7.63 0.22 16.61
CA PHE A 66 -7.36 -0.47 15.38
C PHE A 66 -5.84 -0.56 15.18
N SER A 67 -5.34 -1.78 14.96
CA SER A 67 -3.94 -2.02 14.63
C SER A 67 -3.82 -3.06 13.53
N CYS A 68 -2.86 -2.82 12.63
CA CYS A 68 -2.43 -3.79 11.64
C CYS A 68 -0.95 -4.08 11.84
N LYS A 69 -0.63 -5.37 12.00
CA LYS A 69 0.74 -5.87 12.02
C LYS A 69 0.94 -6.75 10.79
N VAL A 70 2.19 -6.80 10.34
CA VAL A 70 2.56 -7.59 9.18
C VAL A 70 3.70 -8.53 9.55
N ALA A 71 3.68 -9.73 8.99
CA ALA A 71 4.79 -10.65 9.03
C ALA A 71 5.20 -10.96 7.59
N VAL A 72 6.49 -10.86 7.32
CA VAL A 72 7.08 -11.14 6.01
C VAL A 72 8.10 -12.28 6.14
N PRO A 73 8.33 -13.08 5.08
CA PRO A 73 9.41 -14.05 5.04
C PRO A 73 10.81 -13.43 5.17
N SER A 74 11.83 -14.23 5.47
CA SER A 74 13.22 -13.76 5.67
C SER A 74 13.90 -13.09 4.46
N HIS A 75 13.36 -13.27 3.25
CA HIS A 75 13.88 -12.63 2.04
C HIS A 75 13.26 -11.24 1.78
N LEU A 76 12.38 -10.78 2.67
CA LEU A 76 11.77 -9.45 2.64
C LEU A 76 12.00 -8.76 3.98
N ASP A 77 12.34 -7.49 3.92
CA ASP A 77 12.29 -6.58 5.05
C ASP A 77 11.08 -5.66 4.92
N VAL A 78 10.51 -5.27 6.06
CA VAL A 78 9.36 -4.38 6.10
C VAL A 78 9.57 -3.28 7.14
N VAL A 79 9.37 -2.04 6.71
CA VAL A 79 9.31 -0.87 7.60
C VAL A 79 7.89 -0.34 7.58
N ILE A 80 7.25 -0.26 8.73
CA ILE A 80 5.85 0.16 8.87
C ILE A 80 5.79 1.54 9.52
N GLY A 81 5.08 2.46 8.88
CA GLY A 81 4.78 3.79 9.44
C GLY A 81 3.65 3.75 10.47
N PRO A 82 3.47 4.84 11.25
CA PRO A 82 2.30 4.97 12.10
C PRO A 82 1.02 5.03 11.26
N PRO A 83 -0.11 4.48 11.76
CA PRO A 83 -1.38 4.65 11.08
C PRO A 83 -1.85 6.11 11.22
N SER A 84 -2.64 6.59 10.25
CA SER A 84 -3.16 7.96 10.26
C SER A 84 -4.15 8.22 11.40
N THR A 85 -4.77 7.17 11.94
CA THR A 85 -5.60 7.21 13.14
C THR A 85 -5.60 5.82 13.80
N SER A 86 -6.07 5.71 15.04
CA SER A 86 -6.31 4.43 15.72
C SER A 86 -7.79 4.04 15.78
N THR A 87 -8.68 4.85 15.18
CA THR A 87 -10.13 4.61 15.17
C THR A 87 -10.67 4.63 13.75
N LEU A 88 -11.19 3.49 13.29
CA LEU A 88 -11.82 3.37 11.98
C LEU A 88 -13.32 3.64 12.10
N ARG A 89 -13.74 4.84 11.67
CA ARG A 89 -15.13 5.31 11.79
C ARG A 89 -16.12 4.40 11.04
N SER A 90 -17.37 4.38 11.48
CA SER A 90 -18.44 3.63 10.81
C SER A 90 -18.87 4.26 9.48
N GLY A 91 -19.64 3.51 8.69
CA GLY A 91 -20.32 4.05 7.51
C GLY A 91 -19.40 4.45 6.36
N GLY A 92 -18.27 3.77 6.19
CA GLY A 92 -17.28 4.05 5.13
C GLY A 92 -16.05 4.82 5.61
N GLY A 93 -15.82 4.89 6.92
CA GLY A 93 -14.59 5.46 7.48
C GLY A 93 -13.35 4.79 6.91
N THR A 94 -12.31 5.61 6.69
CA THR A 94 -11.05 5.18 6.08
C THR A 94 -9.87 5.54 6.99
N MET A 95 -8.87 4.66 7.04
CA MET A 95 -7.58 4.86 7.71
C MET A 95 -6.49 4.43 6.76
N THR A 96 -5.32 5.07 6.84
CA THR A 96 -4.18 4.77 5.99
C THR A 96 -2.94 4.44 6.81
N GLN A 97 -2.07 3.61 6.26
CA GLN A 97 -0.78 3.28 6.86
C GLN A 97 0.25 2.99 5.76
N SER A 98 1.40 3.66 5.81
CA SER A 98 2.49 3.40 4.87
C SER A 98 3.34 2.22 5.31
N MET A 99 3.83 1.47 4.33
CA MET A 99 4.78 0.38 4.51
C MET A 99 5.81 0.43 3.39
N ASN A 100 7.07 0.17 3.70
CA ASN A 100 8.11 -0.05 2.70
C ASN A 100 8.51 -1.52 2.74
N LEU A 101 8.36 -2.21 1.61
CA LEU A 101 8.79 -3.59 1.43
C LEU A 101 10.11 -3.59 0.67
N THR A 102 11.17 -4.07 1.29
CA THR A 102 12.49 -4.18 0.66
C THR A 102 12.81 -5.64 0.39
N ARG A 103 13.17 -5.93 -0.85
CA ARG A 103 13.51 -7.27 -1.32
C ARG A 103 15.00 -7.52 -1.18
N ASN A 104 15.34 -8.56 -0.43
CA ASN A 104 16.73 -8.98 -0.22
C ASN A 104 17.21 -10.02 -1.25
N SER A 105 16.28 -10.64 -1.99
CA SER A 105 16.58 -11.62 -3.03
C SER A 105 15.58 -11.52 -4.19
N MET A 106 16.11 -11.42 -5.41
CA MET A 106 15.33 -11.35 -6.66
C MET A 106 14.75 -12.72 -7.04
N GLY A 107 13.57 -12.73 -7.67
CA GLY A 107 12.95 -13.94 -8.23
C GLY A 107 12.06 -14.77 -7.29
N THR A 108 11.93 -14.39 -6.02
CA THR A 108 10.95 -15.02 -5.11
C THR A 108 9.64 -14.21 -5.08
N PRO A 109 8.44 -14.79 -5.17
CA PRO A 109 7.20 -14.01 -5.10
C PRO A 109 7.05 -13.27 -3.77
N LEU A 110 6.52 -12.04 -3.79
CA LEU A 110 6.16 -11.31 -2.58
C LEU A 110 5.03 -12.04 -1.86
N LYS A 111 5.18 -12.20 -0.54
CA LYS A 111 4.15 -12.75 0.34
C LYS A 111 4.21 -12.04 1.67
N MET A 112 3.06 -11.78 2.26
CA MET A 112 2.97 -11.24 3.62
C MET A 112 1.76 -11.81 4.35
N ARG A 113 1.79 -11.76 5.68
CA ARG A 113 0.65 -12.08 6.52
C ARG A 113 0.22 -10.86 7.30
N LEU A 114 -1.05 -10.48 7.20
CA LEU A 114 -1.68 -9.45 8.00
C LEU A 114 -2.22 -10.04 9.30
N MET A 115 -2.08 -9.27 10.37
CA MET A 115 -2.78 -9.45 11.63
C MET A 115 -3.50 -8.14 11.95
N ILE A 116 -4.83 -8.17 11.84
CA ILE A 116 -5.72 -7.04 12.08
C ILE A 116 -6.36 -7.24 13.45
N GLU A 117 -6.29 -6.23 14.32
CA GLU A 117 -6.88 -6.26 15.64
C GLU A 117 -7.65 -4.95 15.89
N TYR A 118 -8.86 -5.06 16.44
CA TYR A 118 -9.67 -3.90 16.81
C TYR A 118 -10.71 -4.26 17.89
N LYS A 119 -11.30 -3.25 18.51
CA LYS A 119 -12.43 -3.38 19.44
C LYS A 119 -13.73 -2.96 18.78
N ARG A 120 -14.76 -3.80 18.90
CA ARG A 120 -16.13 -3.54 18.47
C ARG A 120 -17.12 -3.97 19.55
N GLY A 121 -17.99 -3.07 19.98
CA GLY A 121 -18.98 -3.35 21.03
C GLY A 121 -18.36 -3.87 22.33
N GLY A 122 -17.19 -3.33 22.70
CA GLY A 122 -16.43 -3.75 23.89
C GLY A 122 -15.66 -5.07 23.77
N LYS A 123 -15.74 -5.78 22.64
CA LYS A 123 -15.02 -7.04 22.40
C LYS A 123 -13.84 -6.83 21.47
N VAL A 124 -12.73 -7.50 21.76
CA VAL A 124 -11.55 -7.54 20.88
C VAL A 124 -11.80 -8.57 19.78
N VAL A 125 -11.58 -8.15 18.54
CA VAL A 125 -11.62 -9.00 17.34
C VAL A 125 -10.20 -9.05 16.78
N ARG A 126 -9.75 -10.25 16.39
CA ARG A 126 -8.43 -10.48 15.81
C ARG A 126 -8.57 -11.36 14.57
N GLU A 127 -8.11 -10.85 13.45
CA GLU A 127 -8.22 -11.50 12.15
C GLU A 127 -6.82 -11.62 11.53
N THR A 128 -6.57 -12.72 10.84
CA THR A 128 -5.35 -12.90 10.06
C THR A 128 -5.69 -13.16 8.60
N ALA A 129 -4.78 -12.78 7.72
CA ALA A 129 -4.89 -13.00 6.28
C ALA A 129 -3.52 -13.14 5.63
N ASP A 130 -3.36 -14.16 4.80
CA ASP A 130 -2.20 -14.28 3.93
C ASP A 130 -2.47 -13.51 2.63
N VAL A 131 -1.51 -12.69 2.23
CA VAL A 131 -1.53 -11.91 0.99
C VAL A 131 -0.46 -12.50 0.08
N THR A 132 -0.87 -13.13 -1.00
CA THR A 132 0.01 -13.82 -1.95
C THR A 132 -0.11 -13.30 -3.37
N ASP A 133 -1.10 -12.46 -3.64
CA ASP A 133 -1.51 -12.05 -4.98
C ASP A 133 -0.95 -10.67 -5.34
N PHE A 134 0.29 -10.41 -4.92
CA PHE A 134 0.99 -9.19 -5.30
C PHE A 134 1.18 -9.11 -6.82
N PRO A 135 1.10 -7.91 -7.41
CA PRO A 135 1.49 -7.71 -8.80
C PRO A 135 2.89 -8.27 -9.08
N ALA A 136 3.06 -8.91 -10.25
CA ALA A 136 4.28 -9.67 -10.58
C ALA A 136 5.53 -8.80 -10.73
N ASP A 137 5.35 -7.53 -11.10
CA ASP A 137 6.43 -6.60 -11.44
C ASP A 137 6.90 -5.72 -10.26
N LEU A 138 6.52 -6.07 -9.02
CA LEU A 138 6.96 -5.40 -7.79
C LEU A 138 8.35 -5.85 -7.29
#